data_AF-A0A9D2NPW0-F1
#
_entry.id   AF-A0A9D2NPW0-F1
#
_cell.length_a   1.000
_cell.length_b   1.000
_cell.length_c   1.000
_cell.angle_alpha   90.00
_cell.angle_beta   90.00
_cell.angle_gamma   90.00
#
_symmetry.space_group_name_H-M   'P 1'
#
loop_
_entity.id
_entity.type
_entity.pdbx_description
1 polymer ?
#
loop_
_entity_poly.entity_id
_entity_poly.type
_entity_poly.pdbx_seq_one_letter_code
_entity_poly.pdbx_strand_id
1 'polypeptide(L)'
;MKATLIIVNIHGLYAVDKKNGKPVCLKRAFVAMHHERIIDYGDGDHHQWSDKDTRVIDASNEIVVPAFIDANVRFCFHLPHGDNVRIHLETMETFYRNGITTVGCTRLPLIAPTPFYRMVLRRNDRFHAADYACLHRRQLPDDFILTTSFEYENRQFYDLMPLASLLYLNQAASARELLDAMTLRPARLLQLDDCGIIRIGALADLLVFQARDLHELFHSFGRNRLHRIIHHGVHVWPHVII
;
A
#
# COMPACT_ATOMS: atom_id res chain seq x y z
N MET A 1 10.72 -24.62 -4.92
CA MET A 1 9.70 -24.05 -4.01
C MET A 1 8.50 -23.66 -4.86
N LYS A 2 7.27 -23.98 -4.43
CA LYS A 2 6.03 -23.67 -5.16
C LYS A 2 5.29 -22.54 -4.45
N ALA A 3 4.54 -21.74 -5.19
CA ALA A 3 3.81 -20.60 -4.65
C ALA A 3 2.62 -21.07 -3.82
N THR A 4 2.34 -20.36 -2.72
CA THR A 4 1.06 -20.51 -1.98
C THR A 4 -0.04 -19.72 -2.69
N LEU A 5 0.31 -18.60 -3.31
CA LEU A 5 -0.60 -17.74 -4.07
C LEU A 5 0.10 -17.19 -5.31
N ILE A 6 -0.60 -17.12 -6.44
CA ILE A 6 -0.15 -16.43 -7.65
C ILE A 6 -1.27 -15.49 -8.10
N ILE A 7 -0.93 -14.25 -8.40
CA ILE A 7 -1.81 -13.33 -9.12
C ILE A 7 -1.37 -13.36 -10.59
N VAL A 8 -2.28 -13.64 -11.51
CA VAL A 8 -2.01 -13.81 -12.95
C VAL A 8 -2.77 -12.80 -13.80
N ASN A 9 -2.39 -12.69 -15.07
CA ASN A 9 -2.99 -11.81 -16.08
C ASN A 9 -3.09 -10.34 -15.65
N ILE A 10 -2.18 -9.88 -14.79
CA ILE A 10 -2.15 -8.51 -14.29
C ILE A 10 -1.96 -7.57 -15.47
N HIS A 11 -2.91 -6.65 -15.67
CA HIS A 11 -2.82 -5.71 -16.78
C HIS A 11 -1.61 -4.78 -16.61
N GLY A 12 -1.34 -4.29 -15.40
CA GLY A 12 -0.14 -3.51 -15.09
C GLY A 12 0.41 -3.80 -13.69
N LEU A 13 1.56 -4.44 -13.61
CA LEU A 13 2.27 -4.71 -12.37
C LEU A 13 3.35 -3.65 -12.14
N TYR A 14 3.22 -2.86 -11.08
CA TYR A 14 4.16 -1.79 -10.74
C TYR A 14 5.23 -2.29 -9.77
N ALA A 15 6.36 -2.74 -10.34
CA ALA A 15 7.45 -3.39 -9.62
C ALA A 15 8.79 -2.69 -9.87
N VAL A 16 9.88 -3.32 -9.45
CA VAL A 16 11.23 -2.96 -9.90
C VAL A 16 11.74 -3.93 -10.95
N ASP A 17 12.55 -3.42 -11.88
CA ASP A 17 13.27 -4.23 -12.84
C ASP A 17 14.34 -5.06 -12.13
N LYS A 18 14.39 -6.37 -12.43
CA LYS A 18 15.29 -7.31 -11.75
C LYS A 18 16.77 -7.07 -12.06
N LYS A 19 17.11 -6.41 -13.17
CA LYS A 19 18.49 -6.19 -13.61
C LYS A 19 19.07 -4.90 -13.05
N ASN A 20 18.29 -3.81 -13.08
CA ASN A 20 18.78 -2.48 -12.74
C ASN A 20 18.12 -1.87 -11.49
N GLY A 21 17.12 -2.54 -10.90
CA GLY A 21 16.43 -2.09 -9.68
C GLY A 21 15.57 -0.84 -9.86
N LYS A 22 15.44 -0.32 -11.08
CA LYS A 22 14.61 0.85 -11.38
C LYS A 22 13.14 0.46 -11.45
N PRO A 23 12.23 1.38 -11.17
CA PRO A 23 10.82 1.04 -11.26
C PRO A 23 10.34 0.79 -12.68
N VAL A 24 9.41 -0.15 -12.84
CA VAL A 24 8.86 -0.60 -14.12
C VAL A 24 7.38 -0.93 -14.00
N CYS A 25 6.64 -0.82 -15.11
CA CYS A 25 5.28 -1.34 -15.25
C CYS A 25 5.31 -2.53 -16.21
N LEU A 26 5.17 -3.74 -15.69
CA LEU A 26 5.11 -4.97 -16.49
C LEU A 26 3.66 -5.21 -16.93
N LYS A 27 3.46 -5.51 -18.21
CA LYS A 27 2.15 -5.74 -18.80
C LYS A 27 1.88 -7.24 -18.93
N ARG A 28 0.63 -7.67 -18.71
CA ARG A 28 0.23 -9.09 -18.73
C ARG A 28 1.09 -9.94 -17.81
N ALA A 29 1.32 -9.42 -16.62
CA ALA A 29 2.29 -9.97 -15.69
C ALA A 29 1.65 -10.96 -14.71
N PHE A 30 2.50 -11.67 -13.98
CA PHE A 30 2.16 -12.41 -12.79
C PHE A 30 3.03 -11.97 -11.61
N VAL A 31 2.57 -12.24 -10.39
CA VAL A 31 3.39 -12.24 -9.18
C VAL A 31 3.10 -13.51 -8.39
N ALA A 32 4.15 -14.25 -8.05
CA ALA A 32 4.11 -15.49 -7.28
C ALA A 32 4.67 -15.24 -5.89
N MET A 33 3.95 -15.73 -4.88
CA MET A 33 4.35 -15.61 -3.47
C MET A 33 4.28 -16.96 -2.77
N HIS A 34 5.22 -17.18 -1.86
CA HIS A 34 5.25 -18.34 -0.97
C HIS A 34 5.20 -17.83 0.46
N HIS A 35 4.09 -18.13 1.13
CA HIS A 35 3.72 -17.49 2.39
C HIS A 35 3.78 -15.96 2.24
N GLU A 36 4.44 -15.28 3.16
CA GLU A 36 4.53 -13.83 3.18
C GLU A 36 5.51 -13.22 2.17
N ARG A 37 6.26 -14.02 1.40
CA ARG A 37 7.35 -13.51 0.56
C ARG A 37 7.05 -13.65 -0.93
N ILE A 38 7.40 -12.62 -1.69
CA ILE A 38 7.42 -12.66 -3.14
C ILE A 38 8.59 -13.54 -3.58
N ILE A 39 8.30 -14.61 -4.31
CA ILE A 39 9.33 -15.52 -4.83
C ILE A 39 9.69 -15.24 -6.28
N ASP A 40 8.74 -14.74 -7.08
CA ASP A 40 8.99 -14.32 -8.45
C ASP A 40 7.87 -13.43 -9.00
N TYR A 41 8.15 -12.73 -10.10
CA TYR A 41 7.18 -11.96 -10.89
C TYR A 41 7.72 -11.70 -12.29
N GLY A 42 6.84 -11.46 -13.26
CA GLY A 42 7.28 -11.23 -14.64
C GLY A 42 6.12 -11.30 -15.62
N ASP A 43 6.43 -11.25 -16.91
CA ASP A 43 5.51 -11.41 -18.04
C ASP A 43 5.64 -12.79 -18.72
N GLY A 44 6.46 -13.68 -18.16
CA GLY A 44 6.69 -15.04 -18.64
C GLY A 44 5.71 -16.07 -18.09
N ASP A 45 6.07 -17.34 -18.23
CA ASP A 45 5.27 -18.46 -17.75
C ASP A 45 5.27 -18.55 -16.21
N HIS A 46 4.08 -18.53 -15.62
CA HIS A 46 3.87 -18.65 -14.18
C HIS A 46 3.65 -20.10 -13.74
N HIS A 47 3.38 -21.04 -14.66
CA HIS A 47 3.06 -22.43 -14.33
C HIS A 47 4.22 -23.15 -13.61
N GLN A 48 5.46 -22.72 -13.84
CA GLN A 48 6.63 -23.22 -13.11
C GLN A 48 6.52 -23.03 -11.58
N TRP A 49 5.77 -22.02 -11.14
CA TRP A 49 5.57 -21.71 -9.72
C TRP A 49 4.32 -22.38 -9.13
N SER A 50 3.39 -22.86 -9.96
CA SER A 50 2.15 -23.49 -9.51
C SER A 50 2.28 -25.00 -9.28
N ASP A 51 1.51 -25.50 -8.33
CA ASP A 51 1.13 -26.90 -8.15
C ASP A 51 -0.39 -27.01 -7.85
N LYS A 52 -0.85 -28.18 -7.42
CA LYS A 52 -2.25 -28.45 -7.09
C LYS A 52 -2.80 -27.66 -5.90
N ASP A 53 -1.92 -27.20 -5.01
CA ASP A 53 -2.28 -26.51 -3.76
C ASP A 53 -2.07 -24.98 -3.89
N THR A 54 -1.43 -24.53 -4.99
CA THR A 54 -1.27 -23.12 -5.33
C THR A 54 -2.61 -22.46 -5.62
N ARG A 55 -2.94 -21.40 -4.87
CA ARG A 55 -4.08 -20.54 -5.17
C ARG A 55 -3.74 -19.63 -6.34
N VAL A 56 -4.66 -19.48 -7.28
CA VAL A 56 -4.49 -18.58 -8.42
C VAL A 56 -5.60 -17.54 -8.41
N ILE A 57 -5.21 -16.27 -8.46
CA ILE A 57 -6.10 -15.13 -8.59
C ILE A 57 -5.89 -14.52 -9.97
N ASP A 58 -6.98 -14.38 -10.72
CA ASP A 58 -6.99 -13.62 -11.96
C ASP A 58 -7.17 -12.13 -11.69
N ALA A 59 -6.27 -11.30 -12.21
CA ALA A 59 -6.29 -9.83 -12.13
C ALA A 59 -6.37 -9.19 -13.53
N SER A 60 -7.13 -9.84 -14.41
CA SER A 60 -7.38 -9.38 -15.77
C SER A 60 -8.05 -7.99 -15.76
N ASN A 61 -7.48 -7.06 -16.53
CA ASN A 61 -7.88 -5.63 -16.58
C ASN A 61 -7.64 -4.84 -15.29
N GLU A 62 -6.78 -5.34 -14.41
CA GLU A 62 -6.46 -4.71 -13.13
C GLU A 62 -4.97 -4.40 -13.02
N ILE A 63 -4.65 -3.42 -12.19
CA ILE A 63 -3.26 -3.12 -11.83
C ILE A 63 -2.95 -3.63 -10.43
N VAL A 64 -1.69 -4.00 -10.24
CA VAL A 64 -1.15 -4.42 -8.95
C VAL A 64 -0.02 -3.49 -8.55
N VAL A 65 -0.12 -2.95 -7.34
CA VAL A 65 0.86 -2.02 -6.73
C VAL A 65 1.26 -2.52 -5.33
N PRO A 66 2.40 -2.07 -4.77
CA PRO A 66 2.68 -2.31 -3.36
C PRO A 66 1.58 -1.71 -2.47
N ALA A 67 1.33 -2.34 -1.32
CA ALA A 67 0.41 -1.78 -0.33
C ALA A 67 0.88 -0.43 0.22
N PHE A 68 -0.11 0.40 0.57
CA PHE A 68 0.14 1.76 0.98
C PHE A 68 0.66 1.83 2.41
N ILE A 69 1.44 2.87 2.68
CA ILE A 69 2.06 3.15 3.97
C ILE A 69 1.78 4.59 4.34
N ASP A 70 1.14 4.82 5.48
CA ASP A 70 1.03 6.16 6.06
C ASP A 70 2.05 6.30 7.19
N ALA A 71 3.09 7.12 6.98
CA ALA A 71 4.16 7.28 7.95
C ALA A 71 3.89 8.32 9.05
N ASN A 72 2.71 8.98 9.07
CA ASN A 72 2.43 10.08 9.99
C ASN A 72 1.01 10.05 10.56
N VAL A 73 0.74 9.03 11.37
CA VAL A 73 -0.52 8.86 12.10
C VAL A 73 -0.33 9.15 13.58
N ARG A 74 -1.28 9.89 14.18
CA ARG A 74 -1.34 10.18 15.62
C ARG A 74 -2.59 9.57 16.25
N PHE A 75 -2.37 8.55 17.09
CA PHE A 75 -3.43 7.92 17.86
C PHE A 75 -3.84 8.75 19.09
N CYS A 76 -5.07 8.52 19.55
CA CYS A 76 -5.58 9.05 20.81
C CYS A 76 -4.99 8.30 22.01
N PHE A 77 -4.68 8.96 23.14
CA PHE A 77 -4.18 8.26 24.33
C PHE A 77 -4.77 8.76 25.65
N HIS A 78 -5.65 9.76 25.62
CA HIS A 78 -6.14 10.44 26.82
C HIS A 78 -7.45 9.83 27.37
N LEU A 79 -8.09 8.92 26.62
CA LEU A 79 -9.32 8.25 27.02
C LEU A 79 -9.05 7.06 27.97
N PRO A 80 -10.08 6.51 28.64
CA PRO A 80 -9.95 5.26 29.39
C PRO A 80 -9.36 4.13 28.54
N HIS A 81 -8.65 3.19 29.17
CA HIS A 81 -7.89 2.16 28.47
C HIS A 81 -8.73 1.36 27.44
N GLY A 82 -9.94 0.91 27.83
CA GLY A 82 -10.81 0.15 26.94
C GLY A 82 -11.26 0.95 25.71
N ASP A 83 -11.52 2.25 25.87
CA ASP A 83 -11.89 3.12 24.75
C ASP A 83 -10.72 3.34 23.80
N ASN A 84 -9.51 3.58 24.31
CA ASN A 84 -8.32 3.68 23.47
C ASN A 84 -8.11 2.42 22.63
N VAL A 85 -8.18 1.23 23.24
CA VAL A 85 -8.00 -0.05 22.52
C VAL A 85 -9.02 -0.18 21.39
N ARG A 86 -10.30 0.05 21.68
CA ARG A 86 -11.38 -0.02 20.67
C ARG A 86 -11.16 0.99 19.54
N ILE A 87 -10.92 2.25 19.87
CA ILE A 87 -10.70 3.33 18.90
C ILE A 87 -9.50 3.04 18.00
N HIS A 88 -8.39 2.53 18.57
CA HIS A 88 -7.19 2.20 17.81
C HIS A 88 -7.43 1.03 16.85
N LEU A 89 -8.16 0.01 17.28
CA LEU A 89 -8.56 -1.11 16.43
C LEU A 89 -9.46 -0.65 15.27
N GLU A 90 -10.51 0.13 15.56
CA GLU A 90 -11.42 0.70 14.55
C GLU A 90 -10.68 1.61 13.55
N THR A 91 -9.75 2.42 14.05
CA THR A 91 -8.89 3.30 13.25
C THR A 91 -8.04 2.47 12.28
N MET A 92 -7.36 1.43 12.78
CA MET A 92 -6.52 0.57 11.95
C MET A 92 -7.31 -0.25 10.95
N GLU A 93 -8.50 -0.74 11.32
CA GLU A 93 -9.39 -1.42 10.37
C GLU A 93 -9.82 -0.49 9.23
N THR A 94 -10.09 0.78 9.53
CA THR A 94 -10.47 1.77 8.52
C THR A 94 -9.30 2.08 7.58
N PHE A 95 -8.09 2.29 8.10
CA PHE A 95 -6.88 2.42 7.28
C PHE A 95 -6.66 1.21 6.37
N TYR A 96 -6.79 0.01 6.95
CA TYR A 96 -6.61 -1.24 6.22
C TYR A 96 -7.58 -1.36 5.04
N ARG A 97 -8.87 -1.06 5.26
CA ARG A 97 -9.91 -1.08 4.21
C ARG A 97 -9.63 -0.09 3.06
N ASN A 98 -8.80 0.93 3.29
CA ASN A 98 -8.34 1.88 2.28
C ASN A 98 -6.96 1.53 1.69
N GLY A 99 -6.45 0.32 1.95
CA GLY A 99 -5.20 -0.20 1.39
C GLY A 99 -3.95 0.20 2.15
N ILE A 100 -4.07 0.84 3.32
CA ILE A 100 -2.94 1.21 4.17
C ILE A 100 -2.65 0.04 5.13
N THR A 101 -1.64 -0.75 4.82
CA THR A 101 -1.26 -1.95 5.60
C THR A 101 -0.15 -1.66 6.60
N THR A 102 0.58 -0.55 6.44
CA THR A 102 1.63 -0.13 7.38
C THR A 102 1.40 1.29 7.84
N VAL A 103 1.49 1.52 9.15
CA VAL A 103 1.34 2.83 9.78
C VAL A 103 2.57 3.18 10.60
N GLY A 104 3.14 4.36 10.32
CA GLY A 104 4.16 5.02 11.13
C GLY A 104 3.55 6.01 12.11
N CYS A 105 3.94 5.91 13.39
CA CYS A 105 3.46 6.82 14.44
C CYS A 105 4.59 7.18 15.40
N THR A 106 4.48 8.33 16.08
CA THR A 106 5.44 8.78 17.10
C THR A 106 5.25 8.09 18.45
N ARG A 107 4.10 7.46 18.65
CA ARG A 107 3.77 6.67 19.84
C ARG A 107 2.91 5.48 19.41
N LEU A 108 3.35 4.27 19.77
CA LEU A 108 2.62 3.04 19.46
C LEU A 108 1.40 2.88 20.37
N PRO A 109 0.22 2.55 19.83
CA PRO A 109 -0.94 2.17 20.62
C PRO A 109 -0.74 0.81 21.29
N LEU A 110 -1.35 0.62 22.46
CA LEU A 110 -1.38 -0.68 23.16
C LEU A 110 -2.57 -1.51 22.65
N ILE A 111 -2.48 -1.99 21.42
CA ILE A 111 -3.46 -2.92 20.83
C ILE A 111 -2.85 -4.32 20.70
N ALA A 112 -3.73 -5.33 20.67
CA ALA A 112 -3.32 -6.70 20.42
C ALA A 112 -2.63 -6.80 19.03
N PRO A 113 -1.56 -7.61 18.89
CA PRO A 113 -1.00 -7.91 17.59
C PRO A 113 -2.09 -8.48 16.68
N THR A 114 -2.21 -7.96 15.46
CA THR A 114 -3.09 -8.52 14.44
C THR A 114 -2.28 -8.90 13.21
N PRO A 115 -2.70 -9.91 12.43
CA PRO A 115 -2.03 -10.27 11.18
C PRO A 115 -2.38 -9.32 10.02
N PHE A 116 -3.14 -8.25 10.26
CA PHE A 116 -3.76 -7.43 9.23
C PHE A 116 -3.03 -6.12 8.96
N TYR A 117 -2.18 -5.65 9.87
CA TYR A 117 -1.45 -4.41 9.67
C TYR A 117 -0.20 -4.35 10.52
N ARG A 118 0.77 -3.57 10.03
CA ARG A 118 2.03 -3.31 10.69
C ARG A 118 2.03 -1.90 11.26
N MET A 119 2.39 -1.76 12.54
CA MET A 119 2.65 -0.45 13.13
C MET A 119 4.13 -0.30 13.43
N VAL A 120 4.68 0.87 13.13
CA VAL A 120 6.10 1.16 13.26
C VAL A 120 6.27 2.47 14.02
N LEU A 121 7.13 2.45 15.04
CA LEU A 121 7.55 3.67 15.71
C LEU A 121 8.44 4.47 14.76
N ARG A 122 7.97 5.63 14.31
CA ARG A 122 8.75 6.54 13.49
C ARG A 122 9.79 7.24 14.35
N ARG A 123 11.07 7.05 14.01
CA ARG A 123 12.21 7.66 14.72
C ARG A 123 12.67 9.00 14.13
N ASN A 124 12.39 9.23 12.85
CA ASN A 124 12.77 10.46 12.17
C ASN A 124 11.53 11.34 11.93
N ASP A 125 11.49 12.52 12.54
CA ASP A 125 10.41 13.50 12.36
C ASP A 125 10.69 14.52 11.26
N ARG A 126 11.86 14.48 10.62
CA ARG A 126 12.22 15.36 9.53
C ARG A 126 11.94 14.69 8.19
N PHE A 127 10.83 15.08 7.56
CA PHE A 127 10.44 14.68 6.22
C PHE A 127 9.46 15.69 5.62
N HIS A 128 9.32 15.69 4.30
CA HIS A 128 8.38 16.56 3.59
C HIS A 128 6.99 15.93 3.53
N ALA A 129 6.17 16.16 4.55
CA ALA A 129 4.77 15.70 4.56
C ALA A 129 3.94 16.45 3.51
N ALA A 130 3.22 15.71 2.67
CA ALA A 130 2.16 16.21 1.81
C ALA A 130 0.80 15.72 2.32
N ASP A 131 0.00 16.64 2.84
CA ASP A 131 -1.36 16.41 3.31
C ASP A 131 -2.33 17.39 2.62
N TYR A 132 -3.60 17.43 3.05
CA TYR A 132 -4.60 18.34 2.50
C TYR A 132 -4.22 19.82 2.57
N ALA A 133 -3.34 20.22 3.50
CA ALA A 133 -2.86 21.60 3.54
C ALA A 133 -1.99 21.93 2.33
N CYS A 134 -1.44 20.95 1.61
CA CYS A 134 -0.57 21.18 0.45
C CYS A 134 -1.32 21.42 -0.87
N LEU A 135 -2.66 21.32 -0.90
CA LEU A 135 -3.46 21.44 -2.14
C LEU A 135 -3.32 22.77 -2.88
N HIS A 136 -2.95 23.85 -2.18
CA HIS A 136 -2.72 25.16 -2.78
C HIS A 136 -1.34 25.30 -3.45
N ARG A 137 -0.44 24.31 -3.27
CA ARG A 137 0.91 24.35 -3.82
C ARG A 137 0.90 23.88 -5.27
N ARG A 138 1.58 24.61 -6.15
CA ARG A 138 1.76 24.23 -7.56
C ARG A 138 2.78 23.10 -7.74
N GLN A 139 3.73 22.97 -6.82
CA GLN A 139 4.77 21.95 -6.86
C GLN A 139 5.07 21.47 -5.44
N LEU A 140 5.30 20.16 -5.30
CA LEU A 140 5.71 19.54 -4.05
C LEU A 140 7.23 19.31 -4.06
N PRO A 141 7.88 19.20 -2.88
CA PRO A 141 9.29 18.78 -2.79
C PRO A 141 9.49 17.41 -3.43
N ASP A 142 10.61 17.18 -4.12
CA ASP A 142 10.85 15.94 -4.90
C ASP A 142 10.72 14.64 -4.07
N ASP A 143 11.01 14.69 -2.78
CA ASP A 143 11.01 13.56 -1.84
C ASP A 143 9.77 13.53 -0.92
N PHE A 144 8.70 14.26 -1.27
CA PHE A 144 7.49 14.33 -0.45
C PHE A 144 6.92 12.93 -0.13
N ILE A 145 6.34 12.82 1.07
CA ILE A 145 5.61 11.62 1.52
C ILE A 145 4.15 12.01 1.67
N LEU A 146 3.27 11.25 1.02
CA LEU A 146 1.84 11.46 1.14
C LEU A 146 1.37 10.90 2.48
N THR A 147 0.57 11.67 3.19
CA THR A 147 0.02 11.24 4.48
C THR A 147 -1.39 11.78 4.65
N THR A 148 -2.21 11.02 5.36
CA THR A 148 -3.50 11.50 5.86
C THR A 148 -3.31 12.60 6.92
N SER A 149 -2.12 12.70 7.52
CA SER A 149 -1.82 13.49 8.72
C SER A 149 -2.85 13.21 9.82
N PHE A 150 -3.31 11.97 9.92
CA PHE A 150 -4.40 11.59 10.81
C PHE A 150 -4.12 12.01 12.25
N GLU A 151 -5.12 12.64 12.85
CA GLU A 151 -5.16 12.97 14.26
C GLU A 151 -6.60 12.77 14.75
N TYR A 152 -6.79 11.85 15.70
CA TYR A 152 -8.11 11.37 16.10
C TYR A 152 -9.11 12.49 16.44
N GLU A 153 -8.66 13.58 17.07
CA GLU A 153 -9.55 14.66 17.51
C GLU A 153 -9.90 15.66 16.39
N ASN A 154 -8.94 15.96 15.52
CA ASN A 154 -9.01 17.14 14.65
C ASN A 154 -9.00 16.79 13.16
N ARG A 155 -8.49 15.62 12.78
CA ARG A 155 -8.24 15.25 11.38
C ARG A 155 -8.39 13.75 11.16
N GLN A 156 -9.63 13.33 10.92
CA GLN A 156 -9.98 11.93 10.71
C GLN A 156 -10.00 11.53 9.23
N PHE A 157 -8.87 11.73 8.54
CA PHE A 157 -8.69 11.20 7.19
C PHE A 157 -8.05 9.81 7.27
N TYR A 158 -8.66 8.81 6.62
CA TYR A 158 -8.22 7.42 6.69
C TYR A 158 -7.78 6.85 5.33
N ASP A 159 -7.79 7.67 4.30
CA ASP A 159 -7.53 7.27 2.92
C ASP A 159 -6.58 8.27 2.26
N LEU A 160 -5.54 7.72 1.62
CA LEU A 160 -4.55 8.49 0.86
C LEU A 160 -5.04 8.82 -0.56
N MET A 161 -5.93 7.98 -1.13
CA MET A 161 -6.38 8.07 -2.51
C MET A 161 -7.04 9.41 -2.88
N PRO A 162 -7.95 9.99 -2.07
CA PRO A 162 -8.60 11.24 -2.44
C PRO A 162 -7.61 12.39 -2.57
N LEU A 163 -6.65 12.50 -1.64
CA LEU A 163 -5.60 13.50 -1.72
C LEU A 163 -4.68 13.26 -2.93
N ALA A 164 -4.27 12.00 -3.15
CA ALA A 164 -3.44 11.65 -4.31
C ALA A 164 -4.12 12.05 -5.63
N SER A 165 -5.42 11.75 -5.76
CA SER A 165 -6.22 12.14 -6.91
C SER A 165 -6.30 13.66 -7.10
N LEU A 166 -6.50 14.43 -6.02
CA LEU A 166 -6.53 15.89 -6.12
C LEU A 166 -5.18 16.48 -6.54
N LEU A 167 -4.08 15.98 -5.99
CA LEU A 167 -2.73 16.42 -6.36
C LEU A 167 -2.40 16.07 -7.81
N TYR A 168 -2.86 14.90 -8.27
CA TYR A 168 -2.73 14.48 -9.67
C TYR A 168 -3.53 15.39 -10.61
N LEU A 169 -4.80 15.63 -10.31
CA LEU A 169 -5.70 16.47 -11.12
C LEU A 169 -5.24 17.92 -11.17
N ASN A 170 -4.65 18.42 -10.08
CA ASN A 170 -4.04 19.76 -10.02
C ASN A 170 -2.64 19.82 -10.64
N GLN A 171 -2.14 18.72 -11.22
CA GLN A 171 -0.81 18.61 -11.84
C GLN A 171 0.35 18.93 -10.89
N ALA A 172 0.14 18.79 -9.58
CA ALA A 172 1.15 19.04 -8.55
C ALA A 172 2.16 17.89 -8.40
N ALA A 173 1.78 16.67 -8.82
CA ALA A 173 2.63 15.48 -8.85
C ALA A 173 2.19 14.52 -9.97
N SER A 174 3.14 13.78 -10.53
CA SER A 174 2.85 12.71 -11.48
C SER A 174 2.32 11.46 -10.78
N ALA A 175 1.68 10.60 -11.56
CA ALA A 175 1.16 9.31 -11.08
C ALA A 175 2.25 8.43 -10.44
N ARG A 176 3.48 8.49 -10.97
CA ARG A 176 4.60 7.73 -10.42
C ARG A 176 5.04 8.26 -9.06
N GLU A 177 5.20 9.58 -8.96
CA GLU A 177 5.62 10.23 -7.71
C GLU A 177 4.60 9.99 -6.60
N LEU A 178 3.31 10.02 -6.92
CA LEU A 178 2.25 9.71 -5.96
C LEU A 178 2.34 8.27 -5.47
N LEU A 179 2.51 7.29 -6.36
CA LEU A 179 2.72 5.91 -5.94
C LEU A 179 3.94 5.77 -5.03
N ASP A 180 5.06 6.40 -5.38
CA ASP A 180 6.29 6.38 -4.56
C ASP A 180 6.10 7.05 -3.19
N ALA A 181 5.36 8.16 -3.15
CA ALA A 181 5.04 8.90 -1.93
C ALA A 181 4.08 8.15 -1.00
N MET A 182 3.33 7.17 -1.52
CA MET A 182 2.42 6.31 -0.76
C MET A 182 3.03 4.94 -0.41
N THR A 183 4.21 4.60 -0.94
CA THR A 183 4.81 3.26 -0.81
C THR A 183 6.31 3.33 -0.48
N LEU A 184 7.17 3.56 -1.47
CA LEU A 184 8.63 3.52 -1.36
C LEU A 184 9.21 4.54 -0.37
N ARG A 185 8.80 5.81 -0.47
CA ARG A 185 9.33 6.90 0.36
C ARG A 185 8.96 6.73 1.83
N PRO A 186 7.69 6.46 2.22
CA PRO A 186 7.37 6.16 3.60
C PRO A 186 8.04 4.88 4.12
N ALA A 187 8.22 3.84 3.30
CA ALA A 187 9.00 2.65 3.69
C ALA A 187 10.44 3.03 4.09
N ARG A 188 11.11 3.86 3.28
CA ARG A 188 12.47 4.36 3.57
C ARG A 188 12.52 5.22 4.83
N LEU A 189 11.56 6.12 5.02
CA LEU A 189 11.46 6.94 6.24
C LEU A 189 11.35 6.08 7.50
N LEU A 190 10.59 4.99 7.41
CA LEU A 190 10.39 4.03 8.49
C LEU A 190 11.49 2.96 8.58
N GLN A 191 12.52 3.03 7.74
CA GLN A 191 13.64 2.07 7.68
C GLN A 191 13.16 0.63 7.44
N LEU A 192 12.20 0.48 6.51
CA LEU A 192 11.64 -0.80 6.12
C LEU A 192 12.20 -1.22 4.75
N ASP A 193 12.93 -2.33 4.72
CA ASP A 193 13.53 -2.87 3.50
C ASP A 193 12.65 -3.94 2.84
N ASP A 194 11.61 -4.41 3.51
CA ASP A 194 10.79 -5.53 3.08
C ASP A 194 9.42 -5.13 2.50
N CYS A 195 9.05 -3.85 2.49
CA CYS A 195 7.76 -3.38 1.94
C CYS A 195 7.92 -2.11 1.07
N GLY A 196 6.82 -1.63 0.50
CA GLY A 196 6.79 -0.42 -0.34
C GLY A 196 7.32 -0.59 -1.77
N ILE A 197 7.86 -1.76 -2.11
CA ILE A 197 8.28 -2.15 -3.47
C ILE A 197 7.94 -3.63 -3.71
N ILE A 198 7.51 -3.96 -4.92
CA ILE A 198 7.41 -5.35 -5.40
C ILE A 198 8.78 -5.79 -5.93
N ARG A 199 9.47 -6.64 -5.17
CA ARG A 199 10.74 -7.30 -5.53
C ARG A 199 10.83 -8.70 -4.92
N ILE A 200 11.68 -9.56 -5.47
CA ILE A 200 11.93 -10.89 -4.90
C ILE A 200 12.44 -10.75 -3.46
N GLY A 201 11.87 -11.51 -2.53
CA GLY A 201 12.19 -11.50 -1.10
C GLY A 201 11.46 -10.42 -0.28
N ALA A 202 10.78 -9.46 -0.91
CA ALA A 202 9.92 -8.51 -0.21
C ALA A 202 8.65 -9.20 0.32
N LEU A 203 8.00 -8.55 1.28
CA LEU A 203 6.67 -8.91 1.76
C LEU A 203 5.66 -8.84 0.62
N ALA A 204 4.79 -9.83 0.57
CA ALA A 204 3.70 -9.95 -0.37
C ALA A 204 2.47 -9.13 0.10
N ASP A 205 2.70 -7.83 0.28
CA ASP A 205 1.69 -6.83 0.62
C ASP A 205 1.35 -6.02 -0.63
N LEU A 206 0.23 -6.36 -1.27
CA LEU A 206 -0.14 -5.90 -2.59
C LEU A 206 -1.59 -5.40 -2.61
N LEU A 207 -1.84 -4.37 -3.40
CA LEU A 207 -3.18 -3.88 -3.69
C LEU A 207 -3.50 -4.16 -5.15
N VAL A 208 -4.70 -4.69 -5.38
CA VAL A 208 -5.26 -4.91 -6.71
C VAL A 208 -6.34 -3.86 -6.95
N PHE A 209 -6.14 -3.02 -7.96
CA PHE A 209 -7.07 -1.95 -8.32
C PHE A 209 -7.75 -2.24 -9.65
N GLN A 210 -9.06 -2.01 -9.70
CA GLN A 210 -9.86 -1.95 -10.93
C GLN A 210 -9.54 -0.68 -11.72
N ALA A 211 -8.40 -0.68 -12.39
CA ALA A 211 -7.93 0.38 -13.28
C ALA A 211 -6.98 -0.21 -14.32
N ARG A 212 -6.82 0.44 -15.47
CA ARG A 212 -5.89 0.04 -16.54
C ARG A 212 -4.46 0.50 -16.27
N ASP A 213 -4.29 1.61 -15.59
CA ASP A 213 -3.00 2.18 -15.24
C ASP A 213 -3.14 3.17 -14.08
N LEU A 214 -2.01 3.69 -13.60
CA LEU A 214 -2.00 4.71 -12.54
C LEU A 214 -2.70 6.01 -12.96
N HIS A 215 -2.73 6.35 -14.25
CA HIS A 215 -3.42 7.55 -14.71
C HIS A 215 -4.92 7.38 -14.45
N GLU A 216 -5.54 6.28 -14.90
CA GLU A 216 -6.94 6.00 -14.61
C GLU A 216 -7.19 5.93 -13.10
N LEU A 217 -6.30 5.29 -12.34
CA LEU A 217 -6.41 5.17 -10.88
C LEU A 217 -6.51 6.57 -10.23
N PHE A 218 -5.54 7.45 -10.48
CA PHE A 218 -5.50 8.76 -9.82
C PHE A 218 -6.47 9.78 -10.43
N HIS A 219 -6.84 9.66 -11.70
CA HIS A 219 -7.85 10.53 -12.32
C HIS A 219 -9.28 10.23 -11.85
N SER A 220 -9.51 9.09 -11.18
CA SER A 220 -10.85 8.65 -10.77
C SER A 220 -11.23 9.14 -9.37
N PHE A 221 -11.18 10.45 -9.13
CA PHE A 221 -11.52 11.04 -7.84
C PHE A 221 -12.91 10.58 -7.35
N GLY A 222 -12.97 10.13 -6.09
CA GLY A 222 -14.20 9.69 -5.43
C GLY A 222 -14.72 8.30 -5.82
N ARG A 223 -14.08 7.59 -6.76
CA ARG A 223 -14.43 6.20 -7.07
C ARG A 223 -13.54 5.25 -6.28
N ASN A 224 -14.15 4.43 -5.43
CA ASN A 224 -13.42 3.31 -4.82
C ASN A 224 -13.11 2.26 -5.90
N ARG A 225 -11.82 2.10 -6.20
CA ARG A 225 -11.32 1.13 -7.19
C ARG A 225 -10.51 0.01 -6.54
N LEU A 226 -10.30 0.05 -5.23
CA LEU A 226 -9.59 -1.02 -4.52
C LEU A 226 -10.47 -2.26 -4.60
N HIS A 227 -9.95 -3.31 -5.23
CA HIS A 227 -10.69 -4.55 -5.44
C HIS A 227 -10.21 -5.65 -4.51
N ARG A 228 -8.89 -5.74 -4.26
CA ARG A 228 -8.35 -6.77 -3.37
C ARG A 228 -7.16 -6.26 -2.59
N ILE A 229 -7.04 -6.76 -1.37
CA ILE A 229 -5.84 -6.60 -0.55
C ILE A 229 -5.23 -8.00 -0.37
N ILE A 230 -3.98 -8.13 -0.80
CA ILE A 230 -3.13 -9.26 -0.47
C ILE A 230 -2.18 -8.80 0.63
N HIS A 231 -2.20 -9.48 1.77
CA HIS A 231 -1.36 -9.12 2.92
C HIS A 231 -0.71 -10.37 3.47
N HIS A 232 0.61 -10.35 3.68
CA HIS A 232 1.43 -11.53 3.97
C HIS A 232 1.14 -12.71 3.01
N GLY A 233 0.88 -12.40 1.73
CA GLY A 233 0.61 -13.39 0.68
C GLY A 233 -0.72 -14.14 0.81
N VAL A 234 -1.63 -13.63 1.65
CA VAL A 234 -3.00 -14.12 1.79
C VAL A 234 -3.95 -13.09 1.19
N HIS A 235 -4.98 -13.54 0.47
CA HIS A 235 -6.06 -12.68 0.01
C HIS A 235 -7.05 -12.44 1.16
N VAL A 236 -7.13 -11.19 1.63
CA VAL A 236 -7.84 -10.84 2.88
C VAL A 236 -9.12 -10.02 2.64
N TRP A 237 -9.16 -9.18 1.61
CA TRP A 237 -10.29 -8.27 1.34
C TRP A 237 -10.79 -8.42 -0.10
N PRO A 238 -12.12 -8.41 -0.37
CA PRO A 238 -13.24 -8.11 0.55
C PRO A 238 -13.62 -9.27 1.48
N HIS A 239 -13.09 -10.46 1.23
CA HIS A 239 -13.25 -11.63 2.08
C HIS A 239 -11.93 -12.36 2.18
N VAL A 240 -11.63 -12.93 3.36
CA VAL A 240 -10.55 -13.92 3.48
C VAL A 240 -11.03 -15.14 2.71
N ILE A 241 -10.40 -15.44 1.58
CA ILE A 241 -10.62 -16.73 0.93
C ILE A 241 -9.83 -17.75 1.75
N ILE A 242 -10.51 -18.41 2.68
CA ILE A 242 -9.96 -19.50 3.51
C ILE A 242 -9.88 -20.76 2.66
#